data_AF-A0A240EGM9-F1
#
_entry.id   AF-A0A240EGM9-F1
#
_cell.length_a   1.000
_cell.length_b   1.000
_cell.length_c   1.000
_cell.angle_alpha   90.00
_cell.angle_beta   90.00
_cell.angle_gamma   90.00
#
_symmetry.space_group_name_H-M   'P 1'
#
loop_
_entity.id
_entity.type
_entity.pdbx_description
1 polymer ?
#
loop_
_entity_poly.entity_id
_entity_poly.type
_entity_poly.pdbx_seq_one_letter_code
_entity_poly.pdbx_strand_id
1 'polypeptide(L)' 'MKSITIFGVSSGVGLAAVRYFSSQGLEVIGVARNH' A
#
# COMPACT_ATOMS: atom_id res chain seq x y z
N MET A 1 10.90 13.53 1.15
CA MET A 1 10.81 12.05 1.24
C MET A 1 10.11 11.52 0.02
N LYS A 2 10.46 10.32 -0.47
CA LYS A 2 9.75 9.65 -1.57
C LYS A 2 8.84 8.58 -0.94
N SER A 3 7.55 8.63 -1.25
CA SER A 3 6.56 7.64 -0.84
C SER A 3 6.06 6.83 -2.04
N ILE A 4 5.56 5.62 -1.78
CA ILE A 4 4.96 4.74 -2.78
C ILE A 4 3.44 4.82 -2.64
N THR A 5 2.74 5.29 -3.68
CA THR A 5 1.27 5.33 -3.69
C THR A 5 0.71 4.12 -4.41
N ILE A 6 -0.18 3.37 -3.75
CA ILE A 6 -0.82 2.17 -4.31
C ILE A 6 -2.34 2.34 -4.25
N PHE A 7 -3.01 2.23 -5.40
CA PHE A 7 -4.47 2.24 -5.49
C PHE A 7 -5.05 0.82 -5.45
N GLY A 8 -6.31 0.70 -5.07
CA GLY A 8 -7.00 -0.59 -5.04
C GLY A 8 -6.59 -1.48 -3.86
N VAL A 9 -6.22 -0.88 -2.73
CA VAL A 9 -5.69 -1.61 -1.56
C VAL A 9 -6.77 -2.18 -0.64
N SER A 10 -8.05 -2.14 -1.05
CA SER A 10 -9.15 -2.73 -0.28
C SER A 10 -9.01 -4.25 -0.11
N SER A 11 -8.33 -4.95 -1.02
CA SER A 11 -8.07 -6.40 -0.91
C SER A 11 -6.99 -6.87 -1.91
N GLY A 12 -6.68 -8.17 -1.89
CA GLY A 12 -5.88 -8.84 -2.91
C GLY A 12 -4.46 -8.30 -3.05
N VAL A 13 -4.00 -8.15 -4.29
CA VAL A 13 -2.61 -7.80 -4.63
C VAL A 13 -2.24 -6.40 -4.14
N GLY A 14 -3.16 -5.43 -4.22
CA GLY A 14 -2.91 -4.07 -3.74
C GLY A 14 -2.60 -4.03 -2.24
N LEU A 15 -3.39 -4.74 -1.43
CA LEU A 15 -3.15 -4.88 0.00
C LEU A 15 -1.84 -5.64 0.30
N ALA A 16 -1.56 -6.70 -0.45
CA ALA A 16 -0.32 -7.47 -0.31
C ALA A 16 0.92 -6.61 -0.60
N ALA A 17 0.85 -5.75 -1.63
CA ALA A 17 1.94 -4.85 -1.98
C ALA A 17 2.19 -3.80 -0.88
N VAL A 18 1.13 -3.22 -0.30
CA VAL A 18 1.27 -2.30 0.84
C VAL A 18 2.01 -2.98 1.99
N ARG A 19 1.60 -4.21 2.36
CA ARG A 19 2.25 -4.97 3.44
C ARG A 19 3.71 -5.28 3.14
N TYR A 20 4.02 -5.66 1.91
CA TYR A 20 5.38 -5.98 1.49
C TYR A 20 6.32 -4.76 1.56
N PHE A 21 5.92 -3.61 1.00
CA PHE A 21 6.78 -2.43 1.04
C PHE A 21 6.87 -1.81 2.43
N SER A 22 5.77 -1.85 3.20
CA SER A 22 5.77 -1.39 4.59
C SER A 22 6.70 -2.24 5.46
N SER A 23 6.76 -3.57 5.27
CA SER A 23 7.67 -4.43 6.04
C SER A 23 9.15 -4.19 5.72
N GLN A 24 9.46 -3.51 4.62
CA GLN A 24 10.82 -3.06 4.27
C GLN A 24 11.15 -1.67 4.84
N GLY A 25 10.24 -1.08 5.64
CA GLY A 25 10.42 0.25 6.23
C GLY A 25 10.20 1.40 5.24
N LEU A 26 9.57 1.14 4.09
CA LEU A 26 9.24 2.18 3.12
C LEU A 26 7.92 2.86 3.48
N GLU A 27 7.86 4.17 3.23
CA GLU A 27 6.63 4.95 3.38
C GLU A 27 5.66 4.64 2.23
N VAL A 28 4.48 4.11 2.57
CA VAL A 28 3.47 3.69 1.60
C VAL A 28 2.14 4.40 1.87
N ILE A 29 1.55 4.99 0.84
CA ILE A 29 0.21 5.57 0.85
C ILE A 29 -0.72 4.62 0.11
N GLY A 30 -1.55 3.88 0.87
CA GLY A 30 -2.57 3.01 0.31
C GLY A 30 -3.89 3.74 0.08
N VAL A 31 -4.46 3.65 -1.13
CA VAL A 31 -5.77 4.22 -1.48
C VAL A 31 -6.80 3.11 -1.68
N ALA A 32 -7.75 3.03 -0.76
CA ALA A 32 -8.84 2.07 -0.74
C ALA A 32 -10.17 2.78 -1.03
N ARG A 33 -11.09 2.10 -1.73
CA ARG A 33 -12.45 2.62 -1.97
C ARG A 33 -13.41 2.37 -0.80
N ASN A 34 -13.06 1.41 0.06
CA ASN A 34 -13.75 1.03 1.27
C ASN A 34 -12.70 0.43 2.23
N HIS A 35 -12.74 0.77 3.52
CA HIS A 35 -11.74 0.39 4.53
C HIS A 35 -12.36 -0.48 5.62
#